data_AF-A0A914F914-F1
#
_entry.id   AF-A0A914F914-F1
#
_cell.length_a   1.000
_cell.length_b   1.000
_cell.length_c   1.000
_cell.angle_alpha   90.00
_cell.angle_beta   90.00
_cell.angle_gamma   90.00
#
_symmetry.space_group_name_H-M   'P 1'
#
loop_
_entity.id
_entity.type
_entity.pdbx_description
1 polymer ?
#
loop_
_entity_poly.entity_id
_entity_poly.type
_entity_poly.pdbx_seq_one_letter_code
_entity_poly.pdbx_strand_id
1 'polypeptide(L)'
;METRSATKIKNAAAAKDRYNRLSEEEKKALNRKRAQEQKRQRQRNKELAQLESILRQTNDIIDDPELLELHEKRMKAKLKEAEDLRYQRMPITVKNENDENIQDYVTTEKKARQQNVRKAAAARARYHNMTPEKQKAYNQRRSETFRRRRLEDAALLALPIDQINGEILERVQKVIIQNAKRSENARLKYQRMTPEERKEYNRKRKNYYQKKNVKKEEE
;
A
#
# COMPACT_ATOMS: atom_id res chain seq x y z
N MET A 1 43.75 -16.95 9.18
CA MET A 1 43.38 -15.56 9.49
C MET A 1 42.12 -15.58 10.34
N GLU A 2 42.13 -15.04 11.55
CA GLU A 2 40.91 -14.96 12.37
C GLU A 2 39.87 -14.04 11.70
N THR A 3 38.61 -14.47 11.65
CA THR A 3 37.53 -13.67 11.06
C THR A 3 37.21 -12.47 11.97
N ARG A 4 36.83 -11.33 11.38
CA ARG A 4 36.48 -10.10 12.12
C ARG A 4 35.39 -10.32 13.19
N SER A 5 34.53 -11.33 13.03
CA SER A 5 33.52 -11.71 14.02
C SER A 5 34.13 -12.41 15.24
N ALA A 6 35.07 -13.34 15.04
CA ALA A 6 35.76 -14.04 16.12
C ALA A 6 36.56 -13.07 17.01
N THR A 7 37.24 -12.10 16.41
CA THR A 7 37.98 -11.06 17.16
C THR A 7 37.05 -10.18 18.00
N LYS A 8 35.87 -9.82 17.48
CA LYS A 8 34.85 -9.06 18.23
C LYS A 8 34.32 -9.84 19.44
N ILE A 9 34.11 -11.16 19.30
CA ILE A 9 33.64 -12.02 20.39
C ILE A 9 34.70 -12.13 21.49
N LYS A 10 35.98 -12.37 21.11
CA LYS A 10 37.10 -12.40 22.06
C LYS A 10 37.26 -11.07 22.81
N ASN A 11 37.17 -9.95 22.11
CA ASN A 11 37.25 -8.62 22.71
C ASN A 11 36.07 -8.34 23.66
N ALA A 12 34.87 -8.80 23.32
CA ALA A 12 33.69 -8.66 24.18
C ALA A 12 33.80 -9.52 25.45
N ALA A 13 34.31 -10.75 25.35
CA ALA A 13 34.57 -11.61 26.51
C ALA A 13 35.62 -10.97 27.43
N ALA A 14 36.77 -10.53 26.87
CA ALA A 14 37.81 -9.84 27.63
C ALA A 14 37.35 -8.52 28.27
N ALA A 15 36.36 -7.83 27.70
CA ALA A 15 35.75 -6.65 28.31
C ALA A 15 34.83 -7.00 29.48
N LYS A 16 34.08 -8.10 29.40
CA LYS A 16 33.25 -8.62 30.51
C LYS A 16 34.11 -9.05 31.68
N ASP A 17 35.19 -9.78 31.42
CA ASP A 17 36.12 -10.24 32.47
C ASP A 17 36.79 -9.06 33.17
N ARG A 18 37.18 -8.02 32.41
CA ARG A 18 37.67 -6.77 32.98
C ARG A 18 36.62 -6.13 33.89
N TYR A 19 35.37 -5.99 33.43
CA TYR A 19 34.27 -5.41 34.22
C TYR A 19 33.99 -6.18 35.52
N ASN A 20 34.08 -7.51 35.47
CA ASN A 20 33.84 -8.37 36.63
C ASN A 20 34.94 -8.26 37.70
N ARG A 21 36.17 -7.87 37.31
CA ARG A 21 37.30 -7.68 38.22
C ARG A 21 37.34 -6.31 38.90
N LEU A 22 36.51 -5.34 38.49
CA LEU A 22 36.42 -4.03 39.16
C LEU A 22 35.67 -4.12 40.49
N SER A 23 36.01 -3.24 41.42
CA SER A 23 35.27 -3.07 42.67
C SER A 23 33.88 -2.45 42.42
N GLU A 24 32.96 -2.58 43.38
CA GLU A 24 31.62 -1.98 43.26
C GLU A 24 31.64 -0.45 43.14
N GLU A 25 32.60 0.22 43.77
CA GLU A 25 32.78 1.67 43.66
C GLU A 25 33.26 2.07 42.25
N GLU A 26 34.18 1.30 41.68
CA GLU A 26 34.69 1.51 40.34
C GLU A 26 33.63 1.23 39.26
N LYS A 27 32.81 0.18 39.45
CA LYS A 27 31.64 -0.09 38.58
C LYS A 27 30.64 1.08 38.62
N LYS A 28 30.34 1.61 39.81
CA LYS A 28 29.48 2.80 39.97
C LYS A 28 30.09 4.03 39.30
N ALA A 29 31.39 4.26 39.42
CA ALA A 29 32.08 5.36 38.74
C ALA A 29 32.04 5.21 37.21
N LEU A 30 32.26 4.00 36.69
CA LEU A 30 32.20 3.70 35.26
C LEU A 30 30.79 3.89 34.69
N ASN A 31 29.76 3.44 35.40
CA ASN A 31 28.36 3.62 34.98
C ASN A 31 27.95 5.11 35.02
N ARG A 32 28.41 5.88 36.02
CA ARG A 32 28.22 7.34 36.05
C ARG A 32 28.87 8.04 34.85
N LYS A 33 30.10 7.68 34.51
CA LYS A 33 30.80 8.21 33.31
C LYS A 33 30.05 7.85 32.02
N ARG A 34 29.62 6.60 31.86
CA ARG A 34 28.80 6.16 30.70
C ARG A 34 27.48 6.93 30.60
N ALA A 35 26.80 7.13 31.73
CA ALA A 35 25.55 7.89 31.75
C ALA A 35 25.76 9.37 31.37
N GLN A 36 26.80 10.00 31.91
CA GLN A 36 27.18 11.37 31.53
C GLN A 36 27.55 11.48 30.06
N GLU A 37 28.31 10.52 29.55
CA GLU A 37 28.69 10.47 28.14
C GLU A 37 27.47 10.27 27.22
N GLN A 38 26.57 9.36 27.57
CA GLN A 38 25.30 9.20 26.85
C GLN A 38 24.45 10.47 26.89
N LYS A 39 24.41 11.18 28.02
CA LYS A 39 23.70 12.47 28.14
C LYS A 39 24.32 13.52 27.21
N ARG A 40 25.65 13.66 27.20
CA ARG A 40 26.37 14.55 26.28
C ARG A 40 26.12 14.15 24.81
N GLN A 41 26.11 12.86 24.50
CA GLN A 41 25.84 12.39 23.14
C GLN A 41 24.42 12.70 22.69
N ARG A 42 23.42 12.51 23.56
CA ARG A 42 22.03 12.87 23.27
C ARG A 42 21.88 14.38 23.05
N GLN A 43 22.56 15.18 23.85
CA GLN A 43 22.62 16.63 23.68
C GLN A 43 23.24 17.00 22.32
N ARG A 44 24.42 16.46 21.99
CA ARG A 44 25.06 16.67 20.67
C ARG A 44 24.17 16.25 19.51
N ASN A 45 23.52 15.08 19.60
CA ASN A 45 22.61 14.61 18.55
C ASN A 45 21.39 15.54 18.40
N LYS A 46 20.89 16.12 19.49
CA LYS A 46 19.79 17.08 19.47
C LYS A 46 20.23 18.40 18.81
N GLU A 47 21.41 18.90 19.15
CA GLU A 47 22.02 20.09 18.54
C GLU A 47 22.26 19.86 17.04
N LEU A 48 22.79 18.70 16.64
CA LEU A 48 22.96 18.33 15.23
C LEU A 48 21.64 18.25 14.47
N ALA A 49 20.61 17.64 15.04
CA ALA A 49 19.30 17.57 14.39
C ALA A 49 18.66 18.95 14.22
N GLN A 50 18.85 19.86 15.18
CA GLN A 50 18.41 21.25 15.07
C GLN A 50 19.16 21.99 13.95
N LEU A 51 20.49 21.82 13.87
CA LEU A 51 21.29 22.38 12.79
C LEU A 51 20.86 21.83 11.41
N GLU A 52 20.66 20.52 11.29
CA GLU A 52 20.18 19.90 10.05
C GLU A 52 18.80 20.45 9.66
N SER A 53 17.90 20.63 10.62
CA SER A 53 16.59 21.24 10.37
C SER A 53 16.71 22.67 9.83
N ILE A 54 17.62 23.47 10.37
CA ILE A 54 17.87 24.84 9.89
C ILE A 54 18.44 24.80 8.47
N LEU A 55 19.45 23.95 8.22
CA LEU A 55 20.09 23.82 6.90
C LEU A 55 19.12 23.32 5.81
N ARG A 56 18.13 22.49 6.18
CA ARG A 56 17.05 22.08 5.28
C ARG A 56 16.05 23.21 5.03
N GLN A 57 15.77 24.07 6.01
CA GLN A 57 14.91 25.25 5.84
C GLN A 57 15.56 26.33 4.98
N THR A 58 16.87 26.54 5.11
CA THR A 58 17.66 27.44 4.27
C THR A 58 17.98 26.85 2.90
N ASN A 59 17.61 25.58 2.67
CA ASN A 59 17.83 24.82 1.44
C ASN A 59 19.33 24.65 1.09
N ASP A 60 20.21 24.73 2.09
CA ASP A 60 21.66 24.50 1.97
C ASP A 60 22.00 23.01 1.83
N ILE A 61 21.08 22.12 2.26
CA ILE A 61 21.16 20.67 2.08
C ILE A 61 19.91 20.21 1.32
N ILE A 62 20.12 19.55 0.18
CA ILE A 62 19.08 18.93 -0.64
C ILE A 62 19.30 17.41 -0.63
N ASP A 63 18.25 16.63 -0.41
CA ASP A 63 18.35 15.17 -0.49
C ASP A 63 18.47 14.73 -1.95
N ASP A 64 19.51 13.95 -2.25
CA ASP A 64 19.63 13.26 -3.53
C ASP A 64 18.60 12.11 -3.60
N PRO A 65 17.63 12.15 -4.53
CA PRO A 65 16.58 11.14 -4.63
C PRO A 65 17.13 9.73 -4.90
N GLU A 66 18.24 9.59 -5.61
CA GLU A 66 18.84 8.29 -5.91
C GLU A 66 19.50 7.68 -4.66
N LEU A 67 20.15 8.52 -3.86
CA LEU A 67 20.77 8.12 -2.59
C LEU A 67 19.72 7.71 -1.56
N LEU A 68 18.58 8.41 -1.52
CA LEU A 68 17.45 8.08 -0.65
C LEU A 68 16.86 6.71 -0.99
N GLU A 69 16.62 6.44 -2.28
CA GLU A 69 16.10 5.13 -2.72
C GLU A 69 17.08 4.00 -2.38
N LEU A 70 18.38 4.23 -2.55
CA LEU A 70 19.42 3.27 -2.18
C LEU A 70 19.45 3.01 -0.66
N HIS A 71 19.31 4.07 0.14
CA HIS A 71 19.20 3.96 1.60
C HIS A 71 17.97 3.15 2.02
N GLU A 72 16.80 3.45 1.45
CA GLU A 72 15.58 2.68 1.69
C GLU A 72 15.71 1.21 1.30
N LYS A 73 16.30 0.92 0.14
CA LYS A 73 16.55 -0.46 -0.31
C LYS A 73 17.45 -1.21 0.67
N ARG A 74 18.53 -0.57 1.14
CA ARG A 74 19.42 -1.14 2.16
C ARG A 74 18.71 -1.37 3.49
N MET A 75 17.87 -0.44 3.92
CA MET A 75 17.07 -0.59 5.14
C MET A 75 16.06 -1.74 5.02
N LYS A 76 15.34 -1.83 3.89
CA LYS A 76 14.42 -2.94 3.60
C LYS A 76 15.15 -4.28 3.56
N ALA A 77 16.33 -4.34 2.95
CA ALA A 77 17.15 -5.55 2.91
C ALA A 77 17.57 -5.99 4.33
N LYS A 78 18.02 -5.06 5.19
CA LYS A 78 18.34 -5.35 6.59
C LYS A 78 17.15 -5.84 7.39
N LEU A 79 15.97 -5.22 7.19
CA LEU A 79 14.74 -5.63 7.86
C LEU A 79 14.32 -7.03 7.42
N LYS A 80 14.38 -7.32 6.11
CA LYS A 80 14.12 -8.64 5.55
C LYS A 80 15.10 -9.68 6.08
N GLU A 81 16.40 -9.38 6.11
CA GLU A 81 17.41 -10.28 6.66
C GLU A 81 17.14 -10.58 8.15
N ALA A 82 16.73 -9.58 8.93
CA ALA A 82 16.33 -9.78 10.32
C ALA A 82 15.06 -10.63 10.46
N GLU A 83 14.09 -10.45 9.56
CA GLU A 83 12.87 -11.27 9.48
C GLU A 83 13.19 -12.72 9.10
N ASP A 84 14.02 -12.93 8.09
CA ASP A 84 14.49 -14.24 7.64
C ASP A 84 15.24 -14.96 8.78
N LEU A 85 16.09 -14.25 9.53
CA LEU A 85 16.77 -14.80 10.71
C LEU A 85 15.80 -15.15 11.84
N ARG A 86 14.78 -14.31 12.07
CA ARG A 86 13.73 -14.58 13.05
C ARG A 86 12.91 -15.80 12.64
N TYR A 87 12.53 -15.89 11.37
CA TYR A 87 11.84 -17.05 10.81
C TYR A 87 12.74 -18.28 10.91
N GLN A 88 14.02 -18.22 10.56
CA GLN A 88 14.95 -19.33 10.69
C GLN A 88 15.02 -19.87 12.13
N ARG A 89 15.01 -18.97 13.13
CA ARG A 89 14.99 -19.30 14.56
C ARG A 89 13.63 -19.73 15.10
N MET A 90 12.54 -19.58 14.36
CA MET A 90 11.23 -20.07 14.80
C MET A 90 11.19 -21.61 14.83
N PRO A 91 10.48 -22.19 15.82
CA PRO A 91 10.25 -23.63 15.87
C PRO A 91 9.47 -24.09 14.64
N ILE A 92 9.75 -25.32 14.20
CA ILE A 92 9.19 -25.91 12.96
C ILE A 92 7.66 -25.99 13.00
N THR A 93 7.06 -26.23 14.17
CA THR A 93 5.59 -26.27 14.36
C THR A 93 4.93 -24.94 13.96
N VAL A 94 5.48 -23.82 14.41
CA VAL A 94 4.98 -22.47 14.10
C VAL A 94 5.20 -22.12 12.63
N LYS A 95 6.26 -22.62 11.99
CA LYS A 95 6.46 -22.43 10.54
C LYS A 95 5.37 -23.13 9.74
N ASN A 96 5.12 -24.39 10.06
CA ASN A 96 4.11 -25.19 9.38
C ASN A 96 2.70 -24.61 9.54
N GLU A 97 2.34 -24.16 10.75
CA GLU A 97 1.05 -23.49 11.00
C GLU A 97 0.87 -22.21 10.15
N ASN A 98 1.93 -21.41 10.01
CA ASN A 98 1.88 -20.19 9.19
C ASN A 98 1.77 -20.53 7.69
N ASP A 99 2.53 -21.51 7.22
CA ASP A 99 2.51 -21.93 5.81
C ASP A 99 1.17 -22.58 5.44
N GLU A 100 0.59 -23.40 6.33
CA GLU A 100 -0.74 -23.99 6.15
C GLU A 100 -1.84 -22.92 6.09
N ASN A 101 -1.79 -21.91 6.95
CA ASN A 101 -2.75 -20.81 6.96
C ASN A 101 -2.66 -19.96 5.67
N ILE A 102 -1.44 -19.72 5.17
CA ILE A 102 -1.23 -19.04 3.88
C ILE A 102 -1.77 -19.88 2.73
N GLN A 103 -1.52 -21.19 2.72
CA GLN A 103 -2.04 -22.09 1.69
C GLN A 103 -3.56 -22.18 1.73
N ASP A 104 -4.19 -22.23 2.92
CA ASP A 104 -5.64 -22.27 3.06
C ASP A 104 -6.28 -20.97 2.52
N TYR A 105 -5.72 -19.80 2.85
CA TYR A 105 -6.17 -18.53 2.28
C TYR A 105 -6.07 -18.50 0.74
N VAL A 106 -4.95 -18.95 0.18
CA VAL A 106 -4.77 -18.99 -1.27
C VAL A 106 -5.72 -19.98 -1.94
N THR A 107 -5.97 -21.14 -1.32
CA THR A 107 -6.88 -22.14 -1.88
C THR A 107 -8.35 -21.72 -1.78
N THR A 108 -8.77 -21.10 -0.68
CA THR A 108 -10.11 -20.55 -0.50
C THR A 108 -10.37 -19.41 -1.49
N GLU A 109 -9.42 -18.50 -1.69
CA GLU A 109 -9.52 -17.48 -2.73
C GLU A 109 -9.62 -18.08 -4.14
N LYS A 110 -8.78 -19.08 -4.46
CA LYS A 110 -8.84 -19.78 -5.76
C LYS A 110 -10.19 -20.45 -5.97
N LYS A 111 -10.72 -21.14 -4.95
CA LYS A 111 -12.06 -21.76 -4.98
C LYS A 111 -13.15 -20.70 -5.19
N ALA A 112 -13.10 -19.58 -4.48
CA ALA A 112 -14.05 -18.47 -4.64
C ALA A 112 -13.99 -17.86 -6.06
N ARG A 113 -12.78 -17.63 -6.59
CA ARG A 113 -12.56 -17.17 -7.97
C ARG A 113 -13.14 -18.15 -8.98
N GLN A 114 -12.86 -19.44 -8.84
CA GLN A 114 -13.41 -20.49 -9.72
C GLN A 114 -14.94 -20.56 -9.65
N GLN A 115 -15.52 -20.47 -8.46
CA GLN A 115 -16.97 -20.42 -8.29
C GLN A 115 -17.57 -19.17 -8.96
N ASN A 116 -16.95 -18.01 -8.83
CA ASN A 116 -17.37 -16.78 -9.50
C ASN A 116 -17.29 -16.91 -11.02
N VAL A 117 -16.24 -17.55 -11.55
CA VAL A 117 -16.12 -17.86 -12.98
C VAL A 117 -17.24 -18.81 -13.42
N ARG A 118 -17.52 -19.88 -12.67
CA ARG A 118 -18.62 -20.82 -12.96
C ARG A 118 -19.98 -20.13 -12.95
N LYS A 119 -20.25 -19.29 -11.94
CA LYS A 119 -21.48 -18.49 -11.84
C LYS A 119 -21.61 -17.51 -13.01
N ALA A 120 -20.52 -16.84 -13.41
CA ALA A 120 -20.51 -15.93 -14.54
C ALA A 120 -20.75 -16.67 -15.87
N ALA A 121 -20.13 -17.83 -16.07
CA ALA A 121 -20.33 -18.67 -17.24
C ALA A 121 -21.80 -19.16 -17.35
N ALA A 122 -22.38 -19.61 -16.24
CA ALA A 122 -23.79 -20.00 -16.18
C ALA A 122 -24.73 -18.82 -16.49
N ALA A 123 -24.44 -17.63 -15.97
CA ALA A 123 -25.23 -16.42 -16.28
C ALA A 123 -25.14 -16.02 -17.76
N ARG A 124 -23.95 -16.14 -18.38
CA ARG A 124 -23.77 -15.92 -19.83
C ARG A 124 -24.57 -16.92 -20.64
N ALA A 125 -24.51 -18.21 -20.30
CA ALA A 125 -25.29 -19.24 -20.98
C ALA A 125 -26.80 -18.97 -20.89
N ARG A 126 -27.31 -18.58 -19.71
CA ARG A 126 -28.71 -18.16 -19.54
C ARG A 126 -29.10 -16.98 -20.43
N TYR A 127 -28.23 -15.98 -20.55
CA TYR A 127 -28.48 -14.83 -21.41
C TYR A 127 -28.49 -15.22 -22.90
N HIS A 128 -27.54 -16.05 -23.33
CA HIS A 128 -27.47 -16.51 -24.73
C HIS A 128 -28.64 -17.43 -25.12
N ASN A 129 -29.15 -18.24 -24.17
CA ASN A 129 -30.29 -19.12 -24.41
C ASN A 129 -31.64 -18.38 -24.32
N MET A 130 -31.65 -17.10 -23.95
CA MET A 130 -32.88 -16.31 -23.81
C MET A 130 -33.32 -15.73 -25.15
N THR A 131 -34.63 -15.64 -25.39
CA THR A 131 -35.17 -15.05 -26.62
C THR A 131 -34.80 -13.57 -26.77
N PRO A 132 -34.68 -13.03 -28.00
CA PRO A 132 -34.27 -11.64 -28.24
C PRO A 132 -35.13 -10.59 -27.51
N GLU A 133 -36.45 -10.81 -27.41
CA GLU A 133 -37.37 -9.91 -26.69
C GLU A 133 -37.07 -9.88 -25.19
N LYS A 134 -36.85 -11.06 -24.60
CA LYS A 134 -36.49 -11.17 -23.18
C LYS A 134 -35.08 -10.62 -22.92
N GLN A 135 -34.15 -10.74 -23.88
CA GLN A 135 -32.83 -10.07 -23.82
C GLN A 135 -32.97 -8.54 -23.81
N LYS A 136 -33.84 -7.98 -24.66
CA LYS A 136 -34.12 -6.54 -24.69
C LYS A 136 -34.69 -6.06 -23.35
N ALA A 137 -35.70 -6.75 -22.81
CA ALA A 137 -36.30 -6.41 -21.52
C ALA A 137 -35.31 -6.53 -20.35
N TYR A 138 -34.48 -7.58 -20.34
CA TYR A 138 -33.42 -7.76 -19.34
C TYR A 138 -32.39 -6.63 -19.40
N ASN A 139 -31.93 -6.27 -20.60
CA ASN A 139 -30.97 -5.17 -20.79
C ASN A 139 -31.58 -3.81 -20.43
N GLN A 140 -32.86 -3.61 -20.69
CA GLN A 140 -33.58 -2.41 -20.26
C GLN A 140 -33.61 -2.31 -18.73
N ARG A 141 -34.10 -3.34 -18.03
CA ARG A 141 -34.12 -3.38 -16.55
C ARG A 141 -32.71 -3.18 -15.96
N ARG A 142 -31.71 -3.83 -16.55
CA ARG A 142 -30.30 -3.67 -16.17
C ARG A 142 -29.82 -2.24 -16.38
N SER A 143 -30.17 -1.60 -17.49
CA SER A 143 -29.80 -0.21 -17.77
C SER A 143 -30.50 0.77 -16.83
N GLU A 144 -31.78 0.53 -16.53
CA GLU A 144 -32.58 1.32 -15.59
C GLU A 144 -32.03 1.25 -14.17
N THR A 145 -31.67 0.06 -13.68
CA THR A 145 -31.04 -0.08 -12.35
C THR A 145 -29.72 0.69 -12.25
N PHE A 146 -28.87 0.66 -13.27
CA PHE A 146 -27.65 1.49 -13.30
C PHE A 146 -27.94 2.99 -13.45
N ARG A 147 -29.03 3.36 -14.14
CA ARG A 147 -29.48 4.75 -14.21
C ARG A 147 -29.94 5.24 -12.83
N ARG A 148 -30.75 4.44 -12.13
CA ARG A 148 -31.24 4.73 -10.77
C ARG A 148 -30.09 4.89 -9.78
N ARG A 149 -29.13 3.97 -9.76
CA ARG A 149 -27.94 4.08 -8.91
C ARG A 149 -27.13 5.35 -9.18
N ARG A 150 -26.95 5.73 -10.45
CA ARG A 150 -26.26 6.98 -10.78
C ARG A 150 -27.01 8.22 -10.32
N LEU A 151 -28.34 8.22 -10.41
CA LEU A 151 -29.18 9.30 -9.89
C LEU A 151 -29.13 9.35 -8.36
N GLU A 152 -29.17 8.20 -7.69
CA GLU A 152 -29.02 8.10 -6.23
C GLU A 152 -27.63 8.62 -5.79
N ASP A 153 -26.54 8.15 -6.42
CA ASP A 153 -25.18 8.60 -6.12
C ASP A 153 -25.01 10.11 -6.38
N ALA A 154 -25.59 10.63 -7.47
CA ALA A 154 -25.56 12.06 -7.79
C ALA A 154 -26.38 12.89 -6.79
N ALA A 155 -27.56 12.39 -6.38
CA ALA A 155 -28.37 13.04 -5.36
C ALA A 155 -27.61 13.12 -4.04
N LEU A 156 -26.95 12.04 -3.60
CA LEU A 156 -26.13 12.04 -2.39
C LEU A 156 -25.00 13.07 -2.42
N LEU A 157 -24.34 13.23 -3.56
CA LEU A 157 -23.28 14.23 -3.73
C LEU A 157 -23.81 15.67 -3.87
N ALA A 158 -25.06 15.83 -4.28
CA ALA A 158 -25.71 17.12 -4.46
C ALA A 158 -26.40 17.64 -3.17
N LEU A 159 -26.49 16.82 -2.12
CA LEU A 159 -27.06 17.23 -0.84
C LEU A 159 -26.19 18.33 -0.17
N PRO A 160 -26.81 19.38 0.40
CA PRO A 160 -26.08 20.38 1.18
C PRO A 160 -25.57 19.78 2.49
N ILE A 161 -24.46 20.33 2.99
CA ILE A 161 -23.74 19.80 4.17
C ILE A 161 -24.63 19.73 5.41
N ASP A 162 -25.56 20.67 5.55
CA ASP A 162 -26.44 20.80 6.72
C ASP A 162 -27.47 19.67 6.84
N GLN A 163 -27.72 18.92 5.77
CA GLN A 163 -28.67 17.79 5.74
C GLN A 163 -27.98 16.42 5.86
N ILE A 164 -26.66 16.40 6.02
CA ILE A 164 -25.89 15.16 6.06
C ILE A 164 -25.97 14.55 7.46
N ASN A 165 -26.72 13.44 7.58
CA ASN A 165 -26.64 12.56 8.74
C ASN A 165 -25.41 11.63 8.63
N GLY A 166 -25.03 10.95 9.73
CA GLY A 166 -23.85 10.06 9.74
C GLY A 166 -23.91 8.93 8.70
N GLU A 167 -25.10 8.37 8.44
CA GLU A 167 -25.28 7.30 7.45
C GLU A 167 -25.14 7.78 5.99
N ILE A 168 -25.64 8.97 5.68
CA ILE A 168 -25.50 9.62 4.38
C ILE A 168 -24.04 9.97 4.17
N LEU A 169 -23.35 10.48 5.20
CA LEU A 169 -21.91 10.78 5.12
C LEU A 169 -21.11 9.54 4.71
N GLU A 170 -21.34 8.38 5.34
CA GLU A 170 -20.67 7.14 4.96
C GLU A 170 -20.95 6.74 3.51
N ARG A 171 -22.21 6.85 3.06
CA ARG A 171 -22.59 6.54 1.68
C ARG A 171 -21.92 7.48 0.69
N VAL A 172 -21.90 8.78 0.98
CA VAL A 172 -21.20 9.82 0.21
C VAL A 172 -19.71 9.53 0.14
N GLN A 173 -19.06 9.26 1.28
CA GLN A 173 -17.65 8.90 1.34
C GLN A 173 -17.35 7.64 0.50
N LYS A 174 -18.19 6.62 0.57
CA LYS A 174 -18.07 5.41 -0.26
C LYS A 174 -18.10 5.75 -1.76
N VAL A 175 -19.02 6.62 -2.20
CA VAL A 175 -19.10 7.09 -3.60
C VAL A 175 -17.85 7.86 -4.01
N ILE A 176 -17.37 8.79 -3.17
CA ILE A 176 -16.15 9.57 -3.43
C ILE A 176 -14.93 8.65 -3.58
N ILE A 177 -14.73 7.72 -2.64
CA ILE A 177 -13.62 6.77 -2.68
C ILE A 177 -13.69 5.89 -3.93
N GLN A 178 -14.87 5.39 -4.29
CA GLN A 178 -15.04 4.60 -5.50
C GLN A 178 -14.75 5.41 -6.77
N ASN A 179 -15.21 6.66 -6.84
CA ASN A 179 -14.95 7.54 -7.98
C ASN A 179 -13.45 7.89 -8.09
N ALA A 180 -12.79 8.14 -6.97
CA ALA A 180 -11.34 8.34 -6.91
C ALA A 180 -10.60 7.09 -7.41
N LYS A 181 -10.93 5.90 -6.89
CA LYS A 181 -10.34 4.62 -7.34
C LYS A 181 -10.55 4.36 -8.84
N ARG A 182 -11.75 4.64 -9.35
CA ARG A 182 -12.05 4.51 -10.80
C ARG A 182 -11.21 5.48 -11.64
N SER A 183 -11.06 6.72 -11.17
CA SER A 183 -10.27 7.76 -11.85
C SER A 183 -8.78 7.42 -11.86
N GLU A 184 -8.23 6.98 -10.72
CA GLU A 184 -6.85 6.52 -10.60
C GLU A 184 -6.57 5.30 -11.49
N ASN A 185 -7.47 4.31 -11.48
CA ASN A 185 -7.34 3.16 -12.38
C ASN A 185 -7.37 3.56 -13.86
N ALA A 186 -8.17 4.56 -14.25
CA ALA A 186 -8.18 5.09 -15.61
C ALA A 186 -6.87 5.80 -15.97
N ARG A 187 -6.31 6.58 -15.04
CA ARG A 187 -4.99 7.23 -15.17
C ARG A 187 -3.88 6.19 -15.35
N LEU A 188 -3.83 5.20 -14.46
CA LEU A 188 -2.87 4.09 -14.53
C LEU A 188 -3.00 3.32 -15.85
N LYS A 189 -4.22 3.05 -16.31
CA LYS A 189 -4.45 2.41 -17.61
C LYS A 189 -3.87 3.25 -18.75
N TYR A 190 -4.12 4.56 -18.76
CA TYR A 190 -3.57 5.47 -19.78
C TYR A 190 -2.05 5.57 -19.71
N GLN A 191 -1.49 5.59 -18.51
CA GLN A 191 -0.04 5.60 -18.28
C GLN A 191 0.63 4.33 -18.83
N ARG A 192 0.00 3.16 -18.64
CA ARG A 192 0.50 1.86 -19.15
C ARG A 192 0.33 1.67 -20.67
N MET A 193 -0.54 2.42 -21.34
CA MET A 193 -0.73 2.32 -22.79
C MET A 193 0.49 2.83 -23.56
N THR A 194 0.79 2.18 -24.67
CA THR A 194 1.80 2.64 -25.64
C THR A 194 1.32 3.89 -26.39
N PRO A 195 2.22 4.66 -27.03
CA PRO A 195 1.82 5.84 -27.81
C PRO A 195 0.80 5.55 -28.92
N GLU A 196 0.91 4.40 -29.60
CA GLU A 196 -0.02 3.99 -30.66
C GLU A 196 -1.41 3.66 -30.09
N GLU A 197 -1.46 2.91 -28.99
CA GLU A 197 -2.70 2.59 -28.27
C GLU A 197 -3.39 3.87 -27.76
N ARG A 198 -2.62 4.87 -27.29
CA ARG A 198 -3.16 6.17 -26.88
C ARG A 198 -3.79 6.92 -28.04
N LYS A 199 -3.16 6.90 -29.23
CA LYS A 199 -3.70 7.53 -30.45
C LYS A 199 -5.02 6.87 -30.86
N GLU A 200 -5.09 5.55 -30.84
CA GLU A 200 -6.32 4.82 -31.17
C GLU A 200 -7.42 5.05 -30.13
N TYR A 201 -7.07 5.00 -28.84
CA TYR A 201 -7.99 5.27 -27.73
C TYR A 201 -8.60 6.68 -27.87
N ASN A 202 -7.77 7.70 -28.13
CA ASN A 202 -8.23 9.07 -28.34
C ASN A 202 -9.11 9.20 -29.59
N ARG A 203 -8.79 8.50 -30.68
CA ARG A 203 -9.64 8.44 -31.89
C ARG A 203 -11.02 7.84 -31.57
N LYS A 204 -11.07 6.70 -30.90
CA LYS A 204 -12.32 6.04 -30.46
C LYS A 204 -13.14 6.95 -29.53
N ARG A 205 -12.47 7.63 -28.60
CA ARG A 205 -13.09 8.60 -27.67
C ARG A 205 -13.70 9.79 -28.43
N LYS A 206 -12.99 10.37 -29.39
CA LYS A 206 -13.50 11.46 -30.25
C LYS A 206 -14.74 11.03 -31.02
N ASN A 207 -14.68 9.88 -31.70
CA ASN A 207 -15.81 9.35 -32.48
C ASN A 207 -17.05 9.08 -31.61
N TYR A 208 -16.85 8.62 -30.37
CA TYR A 208 -17.95 8.41 -29.42
C TYR A 208 -18.65 9.72 -29.05
N TYR A 209 -17.90 10.77 -28.72
CA TYR A 209 -18.50 12.07 -28.38
C TYR A 209 -19.20 12.72 -29.57
N GLN A 210 -18.63 12.61 -30.78
CA GLN A 210 -19.29 13.09 -32.01
C GLN A 210 -20.64 12.41 -32.20
N LYS A 211 -20.69 11.07 -32.15
CA LYS A 211 -21.96 10.32 -32.25
C LYS A 211 -22.96 10.67 -31.16
N LYS A 212 -22.48 10.96 -29.94
CA LYS A 212 -23.35 11.35 -28.82
C LYS A 212 -23.93 12.74 -29.01
N ASN A 213 -23.16 13.69 -29.54
CA ASN A 213 -23.63 15.05 -29.77
C ASN A 213 -24.64 15.10 -30.90
N VAL A 214 -24.39 14.40 -32.01
CA VAL A 214 -25.37 14.26 -33.11
C VAL A 214 -26.72 13.74 -32.60
N LYS A 215 -26.71 12.69 -31.77
CA LYS A 215 -27.94 12.15 -31.17
C LYS A 215 -28.66 13.10 -30.19
N LYS A 216 -27.95 14.07 -29.62
CA LYS A 216 -28.57 15.10 -28.78
C LYS A 216 -29.18 16.24 -29.59
N GLU A 217 -28.69 16.46 -30.81
CA GLU A 217 -29.24 17.46 -31.73
C GLU A 217 -30.48 16.93 -32.47
N GLU A 218 -30.61 15.59 -32.57
CA GLU A 218 -31.77 14.89 -33.14
C GLU A 218 -32.94 14.67 -32.13
N GLU A 219 -32.73 14.92 -30.83
CA GLU A 219 -33.75 14.83 -29.75
C GLU A 219 -34.26 16.22 -29.34
#